data_AF-A0A1H1CUP4-F1
#
_entry.id   AF-A0A1H1CUP4-F1
#
_cell.length_a   1.000
_cell.length_b   1.000
_cell.length_c   1.000
_cell.angle_alpha   90.00
_cell.angle_beta   90.00
_cell.angle_gamma   90.00
#
_symmetry.space_group_name_H-M   'P 1'
#
loop_
_entity.id
_entity.type
_entity.pdbx_description
1 polymer ?
#
loop_
_entity_poly.entity_id
_entity_poly.type
_entity_poly.pdbx_seq_one_letter_code
_entity_poly.pdbx_strand_id
1 'polypeptide(L)'
;MPTENRSSNTAASDKVALRDIVTDSLVSMVAGVTGLAPPKGLEIPDFIQGQIDRATDRIHKTLAQPAAQHQGEPVAYQWRCKTVNEGSQWRHWVDCTEEDYRKTLENPGPNPRGIIREARKLYTHADDGEVERLQSQLIDSRGDLRAAISRNESLMRQLAERDALLRGTSLMLKSIAHKLDGFHRDFPGQWCGYLDRALGGAEHQHGVIEAALSDSAKPSAPVERDTRASLAPPSSA
;
A
#
# COMPACT_ATOMS: atom_id res chain seq x y z
N MET A 1 40.74 19.11 -4.01
CA MET A 1 40.07 17.86 -4.42
C MET A 1 41.00 17.14 -5.38
N PRO A 2 41.72 16.08 -4.97
CA PRO A 2 42.60 15.34 -5.87
C PRO A 2 41.78 14.32 -6.66
N THR A 3 41.85 14.39 -7.99
CA THR A 3 41.30 13.39 -8.91
C THR A 3 42.14 12.12 -8.87
N GLU A 4 41.55 11.02 -8.42
CA GLU A 4 42.22 9.73 -8.31
C GLU A 4 42.49 9.12 -9.70
N ASN A 5 43.78 8.89 -10.00
CA ASN A 5 44.30 8.13 -11.14
C ASN A 5 43.99 6.62 -11.02
N ARG A 6 42.72 6.20 -11.10
CA ARG A 6 42.36 4.76 -11.06
C ARG A 6 42.38 4.04 -12.41
N SER A 7 42.59 4.76 -13.53
CA SER A 7 42.40 4.18 -14.88
C SER A 7 43.60 3.37 -15.40
N SER A 8 44.82 3.55 -14.85
CA SER A 8 46.03 2.97 -15.46
C SER A 8 46.32 1.52 -15.09
N ASN A 9 45.83 1.01 -13.96
CA ASN A 9 46.20 -0.35 -13.51
C ASN A 9 45.40 -1.45 -14.21
N THR A 10 44.16 -1.19 -14.60
CA THR A 10 43.30 -2.18 -15.27
C THR A 10 43.80 -2.48 -16.68
N ALA A 11 44.21 -1.46 -17.43
CA ALA A 11 44.71 -1.62 -18.80
C ALA A 11 46.03 -2.41 -18.89
N ALA A 12 46.89 -2.31 -17.86
CA ALA A 12 48.12 -3.09 -17.79
C ALA A 12 47.83 -4.57 -17.48
N SER A 13 46.86 -4.84 -16.60
CA SER A 13 46.43 -6.19 -16.25
C SER A 13 45.78 -6.91 -17.45
N ASP A 14 44.97 -6.20 -18.24
CA ASP A 14 44.28 -6.78 -19.40
C ASP A 14 45.24 -7.18 -20.52
N LYS A 15 46.30 -6.39 -20.74
CA LYS A 15 47.37 -6.73 -21.70
C LYS A 15 48.11 -8.00 -21.32
N VAL A 16 48.40 -8.18 -20.03
CA VAL A 16 49.07 -9.39 -19.52
C VAL A 16 48.17 -10.61 -19.73
N ALA A 17 46.88 -10.51 -19.38
CA ALA A 17 45.93 -11.61 -19.57
C ALA A 17 45.77 -12.02 -21.05
N LEU A 18 45.71 -11.05 -21.98
CA LEU A 18 45.57 -11.35 -23.40
C LEU A 18 46.82 -12.06 -23.96
N ARG A 19 48.00 -11.64 -23.51
CA ARG A 19 49.28 -12.25 -23.89
C ARG A 19 49.34 -13.72 -23.47
N ASP A 20 48.92 -14.02 -22.24
CA ASP A 20 48.90 -15.39 -21.70
C ASP A 20 47.93 -16.27 -22.50
N ILE A 21 46.73 -15.78 -22.80
CA ILE A 21 45.73 -16.50 -23.60
C ILE A 21 46.25 -16.82 -25.01
N VAL A 22 46.88 -15.85 -25.69
CA VAL A 22 47.43 -16.03 -27.04
C VAL A 22 48.59 -17.04 -27.00
N THR A 23 49.43 -16.96 -25.97
CA THR A 23 50.57 -17.86 -25.78
C THR A 23 50.09 -19.30 -25.56
N ASP A 24 49.13 -19.50 -24.66
CA ASP A 24 48.55 -20.83 -24.36
C ASP A 24 47.85 -21.42 -25.59
N SER A 25 47.14 -20.59 -26.36
CA SER A 25 46.47 -21.03 -27.59
C SER A 25 47.47 -21.48 -28.66
N LEU A 26 48.56 -20.72 -28.85
CA LEU A 26 49.63 -21.08 -29.80
C LEU A 26 50.34 -22.36 -29.37
N VAL A 27 50.68 -22.48 -28.09
CA VAL A 27 51.32 -23.67 -27.52
C VAL A 27 50.44 -24.90 -27.71
N SER A 28 49.14 -24.80 -27.38
CA SER A 28 48.17 -25.88 -27.55
C SER A 28 48.05 -26.32 -29.00
N MET A 29 48.00 -25.36 -29.93
CA MET A 29 47.87 -25.64 -31.36
C MET A 29 49.12 -26.33 -31.93
N VAL A 30 50.32 -25.87 -31.55
CA VAL A 30 51.59 -26.52 -31.96
C VAL A 30 51.71 -27.92 -31.37
N ALA A 31 51.34 -28.11 -30.10
CA ALA A 31 51.33 -29.43 -29.47
C ALA A 31 50.35 -30.39 -30.15
N GLY A 32 49.16 -29.92 -30.54
CA GLY A 32 48.18 -30.71 -31.28
C GLY A 32 48.66 -31.15 -32.67
N VAL A 33 49.40 -30.29 -33.38
CA VAL A 33 49.92 -30.59 -34.73
C VAL A 33 51.16 -31.50 -34.69
N THR A 34 52.04 -31.29 -33.72
CA THR A 34 53.34 -31.98 -33.65
C THR A 34 53.32 -33.23 -32.76
N GLY A 35 52.31 -33.36 -31.90
CA GLY A 35 52.28 -34.38 -30.84
C GLY A 35 53.33 -34.15 -29.74
N LEU A 36 54.06 -33.04 -29.77
CA LEU A 36 55.12 -32.70 -28.82
C LEU A 36 54.62 -31.62 -27.86
N ALA A 37 54.63 -31.93 -26.57
CA ALA A 37 54.40 -30.93 -25.54
C ALA A 37 55.70 -30.15 -25.28
N PRO A 38 55.68 -28.81 -25.22
CA PRO A 38 56.87 -28.06 -24.86
C PRO A 38 57.33 -28.44 -23.43
N PRO A 39 58.64 -28.46 -23.16
CA PRO A 39 59.15 -28.74 -21.83
C PRO A 39 58.65 -27.69 -20.84
N LYS A 40 58.08 -28.14 -19.72
CA LYS A 40 57.58 -27.24 -18.67
C LYS A 40 58.73 -26.47 -18.04
N GLY A 41 58.58 -25.15 -17.89
CA GLY A 41 59.50 -24.29 -17.15
C GLY A 41 60.65 -23.69 -17.95
N LEU A 42 60.71 -23.92 -19.26
CA LEU A 42 61.62 -23.17 -20.14
C LEU A 42 60.94 -21.88 -20.61
N GLU A 43 61.66 -20.77 -20.50
CA GLU A 43 61.22 -19.49 -21.05
C GLU A 43 61.13 -19.58 -22.58
N ILE A 44 60.08 -18.99 -23.14
CA ILE A 44 59.89 -18.90 -24.59
C ILE A 44 61.00 -18.01 -25.15
N PRO A 45 61.71 -18.44 -26.21
CA PRO A 45 62.76 -17.62 -26.81
C PRO A 45 62.26 -16.25 -27.26
N ASP A 46 63.08 -15.21 -27.04
CA ASP A 46 62.74 -13.80 -27.31
C ASP A 46 62.20 -13.55 -28.73
N PHE A 47 62.69 -14.28 -29.73
CA PHE A 47 62.25 -14.10 -31.12
C PHE A 47 60.78 -14.52 -31.35
N ILE A 48 60.29 -15.51 -30.59
CA ILE A 48 58.89 -15.95 -30.59
C ILE A 48 58.06 -14.98 -29.76
N GLN A 49 58.57 -14.63 -28.58
CA GLN A 49 57.89 -13.71 -27.66
C GLN A 49 57.64 -12.35 -28.31
N GLY A 50 58.61 -11.81 -29.05
CA GLY A 50 58.43 -10.55 -29.78
C GLY A 50 57.36 -10.58 -30.88
N GLN A 51 57.05 -11.74 -31.46
CA GLN A 51 55.94 -11.88 -32.41
C GLN A 51 54.59 -11.94 -31.70
N ILE A 52 54.52 -12.66 -30.58
CA ILE A 52 53.33 -12.72 -29.71
C ILE A 52 52.99 -11.32 -29.20
N ASP A 53 53.98 -10.57 -28.75
CA ASP A 53 53.80 -9.22 -28.23
C ASP A 53 53.27 -8.28 -29.32
N ARG A 54 53.84 -8.34 -30.54
CA ARG A 54 53.32 -7.60 -31.72
C ARG A 54 51.89 -7.97 -32.10
N ALA A 55 51.53 -9.25 -32.05
CA ALA A 55 50.18 -9.71 -32.35
C ALA A 55 49.19 -9.25 -31.28
N THR A 56 49.58 -9.38 -30.01
CA THR A 56 48.79 -8.92 -28.85
C THR A 56 48.55 -7.42 -28.95
N ASP A 57 49.58 -6.61 -29.24
CA ASP A 57 49.43 -5.17 -29.42
C ASP A 57 48.52 -4.81 -30.60
N ARG A 58 48.54 -5.57 -31.70
CA ARG A 58 47.59 -5.36 -32.82
C ARG A 58 46.16 -5.65 -32.40
N ILE A 59 45.92 -6.79 -31.75
CA ILE A 59 44.59 -7.18 -31.25
C ILE A 59 44.10 -6.12 -30.26
N HIS A 60 44.95 -5.74 -29.30
CA HIS A 60 44.62 -4.72 -28.32
C HIS A 60 44.33 -3.37 -28.98
N LYS A 61 45.08 -2.99 -30.02
CA LYS A 61 44.83 -1.76 -30.78
C LYS A 61 43.53 -1.82 -31.55
N THR A 62 43.15 -2.98 -32.09
CA THR A 62 41.86 -3.17 -32.78
C THR A 62 40.70 -3.18 -31.79
N LEU A 63 40.85 -3.78 -30.61
CA LEU A 63 39.83 -3.79 -29.56
C LEU A 63 39.72 -2.45 -28.83
N ALA A 64 40.82 -1.71 -28.73
CA ALA A 64 40.87 -0.38 -28.12
C ALA A 64 40.55 0.74 -29.10
N GLN A 65 40.41 0.44 -30.40
CA GLN A 65 39.72 1.37 -31.28
C GLN A 65 38.29 1.47 -30.75
N PRO A 66 37.84 2.67 -30.32
CA PRO A 66 36.42 2.89 -30.17
C PRO A 66 35.84 2.47 -31.51
N ALA A 67 34.88 1.53 -31.51
CA ALA A 67 34.02 1.40 -32.67
C ALA A 67 33.60 2.84 -32.98
N ALA A 68 33.81 3.32 -34.19
CA ALA A 68 33.35 4.63 -34.63
C ALA A 68 31.81 4.60 -34.74
N GLN A 69 31.15 4.10 -33.71
CA GLN A 69 29.75 4.30 -33.46
C GLN A 69 29.62 5.73 -33.01
N HIS A 70 29.05 6.52 -33.91
CA HIS A 70 28.56 7.84 -33.55
C HIS A 70 27.59 7.66 -32.39
N GLN A 71 27.86 8.32 -31.26
CA GLN A 71 26.94 8.37 -30.14
C GLN A 71 25.55 8.77 -30.65
N GLY A 72 24.53 7.99 -30.32
CA GLY A 72 23.14 8.23 -30.74
C GLY A 72 22.69 7.51 -32.02
N GLU A 73 23.58 6.79 -32.72
CA GLU A 73 23.15 5.91 -33.82
C GLU A 73 22.75 4.51 -33.30
N PRO A 74 21.61 3.97 -33.75
CA PRO A 74 21.21 2.63 -33.39
C PRO A 74 22.15 1.60 -34.01
N VAL A 75 22.44 0.56 -33.24
CA VAL A 75 23.38 -0.53 -33.60
C VAL A 75 22.66 -1.68 -34.28
N ALA A 76 21.38 -1.84 -33.96
CA ALA A 76 20.50 -2.79 -34.60
C ALA A 76 19.07 -2.30 -34.55
N TYR A 77 18.24 -2.88 -35.40
CA TYR A 77 16.80 -2.69 -35.39
C TYR A 77 16.15 -4.04 -35.13
N GLN A 78 15.07 -4.02 -34.35
CA GLN A 78 14.29 -5.22 -34.08
C GLN A 78 12.82 -4.94 -34.31
N TRP A 79 12.09 -5.98 -34.66
CA TRP A 79 10.64 -5.95 -34.73
C TRP A 79 10.02 -7.22 -34.15
N ARG A 80 8.76 -7.11 -33.77
CA ARG A 80 7.91 -8.24 -33.41
C ARG A 80 6.52 -8.04 -33.99
N CYS A 81 5.74 -9.11 -34.06
CA CYS A 81 4.39 -9.04 -34.59
C CYS A 81 3.39 -9.87 -33.79
N LYS A 82 2.11 -9.50 -33.89
CA LYS A 82 0.97 -10.29 -33.44
C LYS A 82 -0.20 -10.12 -34.41
N THR A 83 -1.15 -11.04 -34.36
CA THR A 83 -2.44 -10.90 -35.06
C THR A 83 -3.41 -10.02 -34.28
N VAL A 84 -4.37 -9.40 -34.97
CA VAL A 84 -5.42 -8.57 -34.37
C VAL A 84 -6.42 -9.36 -33.51
N ASN A 85 -6.44 -10.69 -33.66
CA ASN A 85 -7.38 -11.54 -32.94
C ASN A 85 -7.15 -11.44 -31.42
N GLU A 86 -8.25 -11.35 -30.68
CA GLU A 86 -8.24 -11.35 -29.22
C GLU A 86 -7.52 -12.59 -28.67
N GLY A 87 -6.66 -12.41 -27.67
CA GLY A 87 -5.83 -13.48 -27.11
C GLY A 87 -4.53 -13.78 -27.87
N SER A 88 -4.29 -13.17 -29.04
CA SER A 88 -3.02 -13.36 -29.76
C SER A 88 -1.83 -12.80 -28.97
N GLN A 89 -0.81 -13.62 -28.78
CA GLN A 89 0.44 -13.21 -28.14
C GLN A 89 1.42 -12.58 -29.13
N TRP A 90 2.25 -11.67 -28.62
CA TRP A 90 3.39 -11.15 -29.37
C TRP A 90 4.43 -12.23 -29.62
N ARG A 91 4.94 -12.31 -30.85
CA ARG A 91 6.12 -13.12 -31.15
C ARG A 91 7.37 -12.51 -30.50
N HIS A 92 8.43 -13.31 -30.43
CA HIS A 92 9.74 -12.83 -30.00
C HIS A 92 10.27 -11.73 -30.94
N TRP A 93 11.18 -10.92 -30.41
CA TRP A 93 11.88 -9.90 -31.19
C TRP A 93 12.82 -10.57 -32.19
N VAL A 94 12.79 -10.08 -33.43
CA VAL A 94 13.66 -10.53 -34.53
C VAL A 94 14.42 -9.32 -35.06
N ASP A 95 15.70 -9.51 -35.35
CA ASP A 95 16.52 -8.47 -35.98
C ASP A 95 15.99 -8.15 -37.38
N CYS A 96 16.06 -6.88 -37.77
CA CYS A 96 15.68 -6.43 -39.10
C CYS A 96 16.59 -5.34 -39.64
N THR A 97 16.42 -5.02 -40.92
CA THR A 97 17.12 -3.89 -41.54
C THR A 97 16.46 -2.57 -41.17
N GLU A 98 17.18 -1.46 -41.36
CA GLU A 98 16.64 -0.12 -41.15
C GLU A 98 15.43 0.17 -42.05
N GLU A 99 15.42 -0.34 -43.30
CA GLU A 99 14.27 -0.14 -44.19
C GLU A 99 13.00 -0.81 -43.65
N ASP A 100 13.13 -2.00 -43.09
CA ASP A 100 12.00 -2.73 -42.50
C ASP A 100 11.49 -2.06 -41.22
N TYR A 101 12.40 -1.50 -40.41
CA TYR A 101 12.06 -0.64 -39.28
C TYR A 101 11.26 0.59 -39.73
N ARG A 102 11.74 1.31 -40.75
CA ARG A 102 11.09 2.53 -41.26
C ARG A 102 9.70 2.24 -41.83
N LYS A 103 9.56 1.18 -42.63
CA LYS A 103 8.26 0.74 -43.17
C LYS A 103 7.24 0.42 -42.07
N THR A 104 7.72 -0.13 -40.96
CA THR A 104 6.88 -0.48 -39.80
C THR A 104 6.41 0.78 -39.05
N LEU A 105 7.27 1.79 -38.92
CA LEU A 105 6.89 3.08 -38.32
C LEU A 105 5.90 3.87 -39.17
N GLU A 106 6.07 3.86 -40.50
CA GLU A 106 5.18 4.56 -41.43
C GLU A 106 3.77 3.94 -41.44
N ASN A 107 3.66 2.64 -41.12
CA ASN A 107 2.41 1.89 -41.14
C ASN A 107 2.19 1.14 -39.81
N PRO A 108 1.89 1.83 -38.70
CA PRO A 108 1.74 1.21 -37.38
C PRO A 108 0.45 0.38 -37.25
N GLY A 109 -0.49 0.54 -38.20
CA GLY A 109 -1.75 -0.18 -38.21
C GLY A 109 -1.62 -1.66 -38.63
N PRO A 110 -2.69 -2.45 -38.43
CA PRO A 110 -2.73 -3.80 -38.94
C PRO A 110 -2.65 -3.80 -40.47
N ASN A 111 -1.77 -4.63 -41.02
CA ASN A 111 -1.69 -4.81 -42.47
C ASN A 111 -2.96 -5.52 -43.01
N PRO A 112 -3.14 -5.66 -44.35
CA PRO A 112 -4.30 -6.35 -44.92
C PRO A 112 -4.49 -7.81 -44.47
N ARG A 113 -3.50 -8.41 -43.81
CA ARG A 113 -3.58 -9.76 -43.21
C ARG A 113 -3.92 -9.72 -41.72
N GLY A 114 -4.26 -8.56 -41.16
CA GLY A 114 -4.57 -8.40 -39.72
C GLY A 114 -3.35 -8.59 -38.82
N ILE A 115 -2.13 -8.30 -39.30
CA ILE A 115 -0.90 -8.40 -38.50
C ILE A 115 -0.49 -7.00 -38.06
N ILE A 116 -0.35 -6.82 -36.74
CA ILE A 116 0.21 -5.63 -36.10
C ILE A 116 1.71 -5.87 -35.92
N ARG A 117 2.52 -4.84 -36.21
CA ARG A 117 3.96 -4.87 -36.03
C ARG A 117 4.39 -3.80 -35.04
N GLU A 118 5.42 -4.10 -34.27
CA GLU A 118 6.09 -3.17 -33.37
C GLU A 118 7.58 -3.24 -33.67
N ALA A 119 8.23 -2.08 -33.83
CA ALA A 119 9.65 -2.00 -34.15
C ALA A 119 10.37 -1.13 -33.11
N ARG A 120 11.63 -1.43 -32.83
CA ARG A 120 12.49 -0.70 -31.89
C ARG A 120 13.91 -0.57 -32.40
N LYS A 121 14.56 0.50 -31.97
CA LYS A 121 16.01 0.70 -32.10
C LYS A 121 16.72 0.03 -30.92
N LEU A 122 17.85 -0.59 -31.18
CA LEU A 122 18.79 -1.05 -30.16
C LEU A 122 20.03 -0.17 -30.20
N TYR A 123 20.44 0.30 -29.04
CA TYR A 123 21.65 1.09 -28.85
C TYR A 123 22.64 0.27 -28.03
N THR A 124 23.95 0.36 -28.33
CA THR A 124 25.00 -0.30 -27.54
C THR A 124 25.18 0.35 -26.18
N HIS A 125 24.88 1.65 -26.11
CA HIS A 125 24.97 2.46 -24.90
C HIS A 125 23.70 3.28 -24.79
N ALA A 126 23.14 3.37 -23.57
CA ALA A 126 22.11 4.35 -23.30
C ALA A 126 22.75 5.73 -23.41
N ASP A 127 22.06 6.68 -24.04
CA ASP A 127 22.51 8.08 -24.06
C ASP A 127 22.62 8.57 -22.61
N ASP A 128 23.78 9.13 -22.24
CA ASP A 128 24.03 9.56 -20.85
C ASP A 128 22.97 10.58 -20.40
N GLY A 129 22.52 11.46 -21.31
CA GLY A 129 21.44 12.41 -21.05
C GLY A 129 20.09 11.74 -20.80
N GLU A 130 19.75 10.70 -21.57
CA GLU A 130 18.55 9.90 -21.32
C GLU A 130 18.63 9.15 -19.98
N VAL A 131 19.79 8.59 -19.63
CA VAL A 131 20.01 7.93 -18.34
C VAL A 131 19.82 8.92 -17.20
N GLU A 132 20.42 10.11 -17.26
CA GLU A 132 20.25 11.15 -16.25
C GLU A 132 18.79 11.61 -16.11
N ARG A 133 18.08 11.75 -17.24
CA ARG A 133 16.66 12.08 -17.25
C ARG A 133 15.81 10.98 -16.59
N LEU A 134 16.04 9.72 -16.94
CA LEU A 134 15.33 8.58 -16.36
C LEU A 134 15.65 8.42 -14.88
N GLN A 135 16.89 8.65 -14.46
CA GLN A 135 17.28 8.67 -13.06
C GLN A 135 16.57 9.79 -12.30
N SER A 136 16.47 10.98 -12.88
CA SER A 136 15.74 12.11 -12.29
C SER A 136 14.25 11.76 -12.12
N GLN A 137 13.61 11.25 -13.18
CA GLN A 137 12.22 10.78 -13.12
C GLN A 137 12.00 9.68 -12.08
N LEU A 138 12.96 8.77 -11.93
CA LEU A 138 12.90 7.71 -10.93
C LEU A 138 13.01 8.26 -9.51
N ILE A 139 13.87 9.27 -9.29
CA ILE A 139 14.01 9.95 -8.00
C ILE A 139 12.69 10.66 -7.66
N ASP A 140 12.12 11.40 -8.60
CA ASP A 140 10.85 12.11 -8.42
C ASP A 140 9.71 11.13 -8.10
N SER A 141 9.59 10.07 -8.91
CA SER A 141 8.58 9.02 -8.71
C SER A 141 8.72 8.33 -7.34
N ARG A 142 9.96 8.12 -6.86
CA ARG A 142 10.22 7.59 -5.50
C ARG A 142 9.85 8.59 -4.42
N GLY A 143 10.06 9.88 -4.66
CA GLY A 143 9.60 10.97 -3.79
C GLY A 143 8.08 10.96 -3.63
N ASP A 144 7.37 10.92 -4.75
CA ASP A 144 5.90 10.87 -4.78
C ASP A 144 5.34 9.62 -4.08
N LEU A 145 5.95 8.46 -4.32
CA LEU A 145 5.57 7.21 -3.66
C LEU A 145 5.75 7.30 -2.14
N ARG A 146 6.86 7.85 -1.66
CA ARG A 146 7.09 8.07 -0.22
C ARG A 146 6.06 9.04 0.39
N ALA A 147 5.75 10.12 -0.32
CA ALA A 147 4.74 11.08 0.12
C ALA A 147 3.34 10.43 0.18
N ALA A 148 3.01 9.55 -0.78
CA ALA A 148 1.77 8.78 -0.76
C ALA A 148 1.71 7.78 0.42
N ILE A 149 2.79 7.06 0.68
CA ILE A 149 2.90 6.15 1.83
C ILE A 149 2.68 6.91 3.14
N SER A 150 3.36 8.04 3.33
CA SER A 150 3.22 8.86 4.53
C SER A 150 1.78 9.38 4.73
N ARG A 151 1.11 9.80 3.65
CA ARG A 151 -0.31 10.18 3.69
C ARG A 151 -1.21 9.01 4.09
N ASN A 152 -0.99 7.82 3.54
CA ASN A 152 -1.76 6.63 3.90
C ASN A 152 -1.56 6.23 5.36
N GLU A 153 -0.32 6.26 5.86
CA GLU A 153 -0.05 6.00 7.28
C GLU A 153 -0.79 6.98 8.20
N SER A 154 -0.82 8.27 7.83
CA SER A 154 -1.58 9.29 8.56
C SER A 154 -3.08 8.99 8.59
N LEU A 155 -3.66 8.66 7.42
CA LEU A 155 -5.08 8.29 7.32
C LEU A 155 -5.41 7.04 8.11
N MET A 156 -4.53 6.03 8.09
CA MET A 156 -4.71 4.81 8.89
C MET A 156 -4.69 5.09 10.39
N ARG A 157 -3.83 6.00 10.87
CA ARG A 157 -3.86 6.45 12.28
C ARG A 157 -5.18 7.15 12.61
N GLN A 158 -5.65 8.06 11.75
CA GLN A 158 -6.93 8.74 11.97
C GLN A 158 -8.12 7.77 12.00
N LEU A 159 -8.13 6.75 11.14
CA LEU A 159 -9.15 5.71 11.18
C LEU A 159 -9.10 4.91 12.47
N ALA A 160 -7.90 4.52 12.94
CA ALA A 160 -7.74 3.82 14.20
C ALA A 160 -8.24 4.64 15.41
N GLU A 161 -7.97 5.96 15.42
CA GLU A 161 -8.49 6.88 16.43
C GLU A 161 -10.01 6.97 16.40
N ARG A 162 -10.61 7.13 15.21
CA ARG A 162 -12.07 7.15 15.04
C ARG A 162 -12.71 5.85 15.51
N ASP A 163 -12.12 4.70 15.18
CA ASP A 163 -12.61 3.39 15.63
C ASP A 163 -12.52 3.23 17.14
N ALA A 164 -11.47 3.76 17.77
CA ALA A 164 -11.35 3.77 19.23
C ALA A 164 -12.45 4.63 19.87
N LEU A 165 -12.73 5.82 19.32
CA LEU A 165 -13.81 6.69 19.78
C LEU A 165 -15.19 6.03 19.62
N LEU A 166 -15.46 5.41 18.47
CA LEU A 166 -16.72 4.70 18.21
C LEU A 166 -16.92 3.50 19.15
N ARG A 167 -15.85 2.75 19.45
CA ARG A 167 -15.91 1.69 20.46
C ARG A 167 -16.22 2.25 21.85
N GLY A 168 -15.59 3.36 22.23
CA GLY A 168 -15.83 4.04 23.49
C GLY A 168 -17.28 4.51 23.66
N THR A 169 -17.84 5.19 22.64
CA THR A 169 -19.24 5.65 22.66
C THR A 169 -20.22 4.47 22.64
N SER A 170 -19.94 3.41 21.87
CA SER A 170 -20.76 2.20 21.87
C SER A 170 -20.84 1.54 23.26
N LEU A 171 -19.72 1.44 23.99
CA LEU A 171 -19.70 0.92 25.35
C LEU A 171 -20.47 1.82 26.33
N MET A 172 -20.34 3.15 26.19
CA MET A 172 -21.11 4.12 26.99
C MET A 172 -22.62 3.96 26.75
N LEU A 173 -23.05 3.86 25.50
CA LEU A 173 -24.46 3.65 25.14
C LEU A 173 -25.01 2.32 25.68
N LYS A 174 -24.22 1.23 25.60
CA LYS A 174 -24.60 -0.06 26.21
C LYS A 174 -24.75 0.06 27.73
N SER A 175 -23.85 0.78 28.40
CA SER A 175 -23.95 1.04 29.84
C SER A 175 -25.21 1.83 30.21
N ILE A 176 -25.54 2.87 29.44
CA ILE A 176 -26.78 3.65 29.62
C ILE A 176 -28.00 2.76 29.40
N ALA A 177 -28.01 1.95 28.33
CA ALA A 177 -29.10 1.03 28.04
C ALA A 177 -29.31 0.02 29.17
N HIS A 178 -28.24 -0.56 29.73
CA HIS A 178 -28.34 -1.45 30.90
C HIS A 178 -28.87 -0.74 32.14
N LYS A 179 -28.46 0.51 32.40
CA LYS A 179 -29.00 1.30 33.53
C LYS A 179 -30.48 1.60 33.35
N LEU A 180 -30.90 1.95 32.14
CA LEU A 180 -32.31 2.18 31.81
C LEU A 180 -33.12 0.89 31.92
N ASP A 181 -32.59 -0.26 31.47
CA ASP A 181 -33.27 -1.55 31.61
C ASP A 181 -33.45 -1.94 33.09
N GLY A 182 -32.42 -1.75 33.92
CA GLY A 182 -32.51 -1.94 35.37
C GLY A 182 -33.54 -1.00 36.00
N PHE A 183 -33.52 0.27 35.63
CA PHE A 183 -34.52 1.24 36.06
C PHE A 183 -35.93 0.79 35.66
N HIS A 184 -36.17 0.43 34.40
CA HIS A 184 -37.48 -0.05 33.95
C HIS A 184 -37.94 -1.35 34.62
N ARG A 185 -37.02 -2.20 35.07
CA ARG A 185 -37.35 -3.43 35.79
C ARG A 185 -37.74 -3.18 37.24
N ASP A 186 -37.03 -2.28 37.92
CA ASP A 186 -37.21 -2.02 39.35
C ASP A 186 -38.28 -0.95 39.62
N PHE A 187 -38.48 -0.02 38.71
CA PHE A 187 -39.38 1.13 38.87
C PHE A 187 -40.87 0.75 38.96
N PRO A 188 -41.42 -0.19 38.16
CA PRO A 188 -42.82 -0.61 38.29
C PRO A 188 -43.11 -1.26 39.64
N GLY A 189 -42.21 -2.11 40.14
CA GLY A 189 -42.40 -2.76 41.44
C GLY A 189 -42.39 -1.77 42.61
N GLN A 190 -41.50 -0.77 42.55
CA GLN A 190 -41.45 0.29 43.57
C GLN A 190 -42.66 1.23 43.50
N TRP A 191 -43.13 1.59 42.30
CA TRP A 191 -44.32 2.42 42.14
C TRP A 191 -45.60 1.70 42.52
N CYS A 192 -45.78 0.44 42.11
CA CYS A 192 -46.93 -0.36 42.52
C CYS A 192 -46.95 -0.52 44.05
N GLY A 193 -45.81 -0.84 44.68
CA GLY A 193 -45.74 -0.95 46.14
C GLY A 193 -46.03 0.37 46.88
N TYR A 194 -45.65 1.51 46.31
CA TYR A 194 -46.01 2.83 46.85
C TYR A 194 -47.51 3.12 46.71
N LEU A 195 -48.09 2.84 45.53
CA LEU A 195 -49.52 3.02 45.27
C LEU A 195 -50.38 2.11 46.14
N ASP A 196 -50.03 0.83 46.29
CA ASP A 196 -50.75 -0.11 47.16
C ASP A 196 -50.74 0.34 48.62
N ARG A 197 -49.61 0.85 49.11
CA ARG A 197 -49.51 1.38 50.47
C ARG A 197 -50.32 2.67 50.65
N ALA A 198 -50.32 3.55 49.66
CA ALA A 198 -51.12 4.78 49.68
C ALA A 198 -52.62 4.48 49.63
N LEU A 199 -53.04 3.55 48.77
CA LEU A 199 -54.43 3.10 48.67
C LEU A 199 -54.89 2.39 49.94
N GLY A 200 -54.11 1.45 50.47
CA GLY A 200 -54.43 0.79 51.74
C GLY A 200 -54.46 1.75 52.93
N GLY A 201 -53.61 2.78 52.94
CA GLY A 201 -53.66 3.86 53.93
C GLY A 201 -54.93 4.70 53.83
N ALA A 202 -55.37 5.02 52.60
CA ALA A 202 -56.61 5.76 52.35
C ALA A 202 -57.86 4.95 52.73
N GLU A 203 -57.90 3.65 52.39
CA GLU A 203 -58.98 2.75 52.79
C GLU A 203 -59.09 2.62 54.31
N HIS A 204 -57.95 2.51 55.00
CA HIS A 204 -57.93 2.49 56.46
C HIS A 204 -58.48 3.80 57.05
N GLN A 205 -58.05 4.96 56.54
CA GLN A 205 -58.57 6.26 56.98
C GLN A 205 -60.07 6.39 56.73
N HIS A 206 -60.56 5.93 55.58
CA HIS A 206 -61.99 5.92 55.26
C HIS A 206 -62.78 5.07 56.26
N GLY A 207 -62.30 3.87 56.58
CA GLY A 207 -62.93 3.01 57.58
C GLY A 207 -62.96 3.62 58.98
N VAL A 208 -61.91 4.35 59.39
CA VAL A 208 -61.89 5.10 60.66
C VAL A 208 -62.95 6.22 60.67
N ILE A 209 -63.09 6.95 59.56
CA ILE A 209 -64.10 8.01 59.42
C ILE A 209 -65.51 7.41 59.46
N GLU A 210 -65.78 6.34 58.71
CA GLU A 210 -67.09 5.66 58.73
C GLU A 210 -67.45 5.11 60.11
N ALA A 211 -66.49 4.54 60.84
CA ALA A 211 -66.69 4.07 62.20
C ALA A 211 -67.03 5.23 63.15
N ALA A 212 -66.28 6.34 63.08
CA ALA A 212 -66.54 7.54 63.89
C ALA A 212 -67.92 8.16 63.57
N LEU A 213 -68.30 8.22 62.29
CA LEU A 213 -69.61 8.68 61.88
C LEU A 213 -70.72 7.75 62.38
N SER A 214 -70.53 6.43 62.29
CA SER A 214 -71.48 5.43 62.81
C SER A 214 -71.65 5.52 64.33
N ASP A 215 -70.57 5.75 65.07
CA ASP A 215 -70.63 5.95 66.52
C ASP A 215 -71.32 7.27 66.89
N SER A 216 -71.13 8.33 66.10
CA SER A 216 -71.83 9.61 66.27
C SER A 216 -73.33 9.53 65.94
N ALA A 217 -73.73 8.58 65.10
CA ALA A 217 -75.13 8.35 64.71
C ALA A 217 -75.92 7.55 65.75
N LYS A 218 -75.27 7.04 66.81
CA LYS A 218 -76.00 6.49 67.97
C LYS A 218 -76.81 7.64 68.57
N PRO A 219 -78.14 7.50 68.69
CA PRO A 219 -78.99 8.58 69.16
C PRO A 219 -78.53 8.99 70.55
N SER A 220 -78.06 10.23 70.67
CA SER A 220 -77.79 10.86 71.96
C SER A 220 -79.00 10.63 72.85
N ALA A 221 -78.73 10.18 74.09
CA ALA A 221 -79.73 9.93 75.11
C ALA A 221 -80.81 11.04 75.07
N PRO A 222 -82.10 10.67 75.20
CA PRO A 222 -83.21 11.60 74.99
C PRO A 222 -82.96 12.88 75.77
N VAL A 223 -82.83 13.99 75.04
CA VAL A 223 -82.77 15.33 75.61
C VAL A 223 -84.03 15.51 76.45
N GLU A 224 -83.89 15.55 77.77
CA GLU A 224 -84.95 16.00 78.65
C GLU A 224 -85.32 17.43 78.22
N ARG A 225 -86.45 17.55 77.51
CA ARG A 225 -86.99 18.84 77.11
C ARG A 225 -87.46 19.57 78.35
N ASP A 226 -86.68 20.56 78.78
CA ASP A 226 -87.06 21.50 79.83
C ASP A 226 -88.26 22.35 79.35
N THR A 227 -89.44 22.07 79.89
CA THR A 227 -90.73 22.67 79.52
C THR A 227 -90.96 24.09 80.07
N ARG A 228 -89.93 24.80 80.55
CA ARG A 228 -90.07 26.13 81.16
C ARG A 228 -89.53 27.26 80.29
N ALA A 229 -90.24 27.66 79.24
CA ALA A 229 -90.13 29.02 78.68
C ALA A 229 -91.24 29.35 77.66
N SER A 230 -92.51 29.28 78.08
CA SER A 230 -93.57 30.10 77.46
C SER A 230 -94.10 31.06 78.51
N LEU A 231 -93.52 32.25 78.58
CA LEU A 231 -94.10 33.41 79.26
C LEU A 231 -93.80 34.63 78.40
N ALA A 232 -94.79 34.97 77.56
CA ALA A 232 -94.88 36.24 76.87
C ALA A 232 -95.19 37.35 77.90
N PRO A 233 -94.63 38.57 77.77
CA PRO A 233 -95.20 39.74 78.39
C PRO A 233 -96.25 40.42 77.47
N PRO A 234 -97.31 41.01 78.05
CA PRO A 234 -98.42 41.61 77.32
C PRO A 234 -98.18 43.05 76.86
N SER A 235 -99.00 43.42 75.87
CA SER A 235 -99.30 44.74 75.32
C SER A 235 -99.75 45.79 76.34
N SER A 236 -99.30 47.03 76.13
CA SER A 236 -99.95 48.36 76.38
C SER A 236 -98.84 49.39 76.63
N ALA A 237 -98.90 50.67 76.26
CA ALA A 237 -99.73 51.50 75.40
C ALA A 237 -98.88 52.75 75.09
#